data_AF-A0AB36Z0V0-F1
#
_entry.id   AF-A0AB36Z0V0-F1
#
_cell.length_a   1.000
_cell.length_b   1.000
_cell.length_c   1.000
_cell.angle_alpha   90.00
_cell.angle_beta   90.00
_cell.angle_gamma   90.00
#
_symmetry.space_group_name_H-M   'P 1'
#
loop_
_entity.id
_entity.type
_entity.pdbx_description
1 polymer ?
#
loop_
_entity_poly.entity_id
_entity_poly.type
_entity_poly.pdbx_seq_one_letter_code
_entity_poly.pdbx_strand_id
1 'polypeptide(L)'
;MSNTMKAMVYYGANDIRFEERPIPKILQPDDAVIKLTKVTICGTDLGIWKGKNPEIEQVAKEKTGDFNGRILGHEGIGIIEEVGSAVKKF
;
A
#
# COMPACT_ATOMS: atom_id res chain seq x y z
N MET A 1 21.45 -7.23 -2.02
CA MET A 1 20.59 -6.33 -1.20
C MET A 1 19.16 -6.83 -1.36
N SER A 2 18.40 -7.03 -0.28
CA SER A 2 17.02 -7.50 -0.43
C SER A 2 16.18 -6.43 -1.12
N ASN A 3 15.40 -6.82 -2.13
CA ASN A 3 14.52 -5.91 -2.88
C ASN A 3 13.14 -5.80 -2.20
N THR A 4 13.13 -5.73 -0.86
CA THR A 4 11.93 -5.76 -0.02
C THR A 4 11.86 -4.57 0.94
N MET A 5 10.65 -4.25 1.38
CA MET A 5 10.30 -3.23 2.34
C MET A 5 9.35 -3.81 3.39
N LYS A 6 9.36 -3.23 4.59
CA LYS A 6 8.42 -3.58 5.65
C LYS A 6 7.06 -2.94 5.42
N ALA A 7 5.98 -3.68 5.64
CA ALA A 7 4.62 -3.21 5.46
C ALA A 7 3.67 -3.76 6.53
N MET A 8 2.64 -2.98 6.88
CA MET A 8 1.47 -3.45 7.63
C MET A 8 0.45 -4.00 6.64
N VAL A 9 0.22 -5.32 6.67
CA VAL A 9 -0.61 -6.05 5.69
C VAL A 9 -1.86 -6.59 6.37
N TYR A 10 -3.01 -6.18 5.87
CA TYR A 10 -4.34 -6.63 6.29
C TYR A 10 -4.77 -7.88 5.51
N TYR A 11 -5.17 -8.93 6.24
CA TYR A 11 -5.65 -10.20 5.66
C TYR A 11 -7.13 -10.48 5.95
N GLY A 12 -7.78 -9.63 6.74
CA GLY A 12 -9.16 -9.84 7.16
C GLY A 12 -9.43 -9.19 8.52
N ALA A 13 -10.68 -9.23 8.96
CA ALA A 13 -11.08 -8.60 10.20
C ALA A 13 -10.22 -9.07 11.39
N ASN A 14 -9.62 -8.12 12.08
CA ASN A 14 -8.69 -8.28 13.18
C ASN A 14 -7.33 -8.93 12.85
N ASP A 15 -7.00 -9.15 11.56
CA ASP A 15 -5.74 -9.74 11.10
C ASP A 15 -4.90 -8.71 10.33
N ILE A 16 -3.95 -8.08 11.03
CA ILE A 16 -2.91 -7.25 10.44
C ILE A 16 -1.55 -7.78 10.88
N ARG A 17 -0.63 -7.91 9.93
CA ARG A 17 0.70 -8.47 10.12
C ARG A 17 1.77 -7.49 9.65
N PHE A 18 2.94 -7.57 10.27
CA PHE A 18 4.11 -6.81 9.84
C PHE A 18 5.04 -7.72 9.04
N GLU A 19 5.15 -7.46 7.74
CA GLU A 19 5.78 -8.38 6.79
C GLU A 19 6.75 -7.66 5.85
N GLU A 20 7.69 -8.41 5.28
CA GLU A 20 8.52 -7.95 4.16
C GLU A 20 7.76 -8.13 2.84
N ARG A 21 7.68 -7.09 2.02
CA ARG A 21 7.00 -7.06 0.71
C ARG A 21 7.94 -6.49 -0.34
N PRO A 22 7.82 -6.83 -1.63
CA PRO A 22 8.69 -6.24 -2.66
C PRO A 22 8.59 -4.71 -2.68
N ILE A 23 9.73 -4.03 -2.88
CA ILE A 23 9.73 -2.59 -3.16
C ILE A 23 8.98 -2.36 -4.49
N PRO A 24 8.01 -1.43 -4.54
CA PRO A 24 7.26 -1.15 -5.76
C PRO A 24 8.19 -0.56 -6.83
N LYS A 25 7.78 -0.73 -8.08
CA LYS A 25 8.44 -0.13 -9.24
C LYS A 25 7.45 0.77 -9.96
N ILE A 26 7.94 1.70 -10.76
CA ILE A 26 7.12 2.44 -11.71
C ILE A 26 6.44 1.45 -12.67
N LEU A 27 5.11 1.48 -12.75
CA LEU A 27 4.33 0.64 -13.64
C LEU A 27 3.75 1.47 -14.79
N GLN A 28 3.36 2.71 -14.51
CA GLN A 28 2.80 3.66 -15.46
C GLN A 28 3.68 4.91 -15.55
N PRO A 29 3.68 5.62 -16.69
CA PRO A 29 4.51 6.82 -16.89
C PRO A 29 4.25 7.95 -15.89
N ASP A 30 3.09 7.96 -15.23
CA ASP A 30 2.64 8.97 -14.27
C ASP A 30 2.80 8.55 -12.80
N ASP A 31 3.33 7.35 -12.52
CA ASP A 31 3.58 6.88 -11.16
C ASP A 31 4.73 7.65 -10.48
N ALA A 32 4.73 7.58 -9.14
CA ALA A 32 5.88 7.93 -8.32
C ALA A 32 6.09 6.88 -7.21
N VAL A 33 7.34 6.51 -6.96
CA VAL A 33 7.74 5.71 -5.80
C VAL A 33 8.21 6.66 -4.71
N ILE A 34 7.55 6.57 -3.55
CA ILE A 34 7.80 7.42 -2.39
C ILE A 34 8.33 6.58 -1.25
N LYS A 35 9.49 6.94 -0.73
CA LYS A 35 10.00 6.41 0.54
C LYS A 35 9.33 7.15 1.69
N LEU A 36 8.36 6.48 2.30
CA LEU A 36 7.62 7.01 3.43
C LEU A 36 8.55 7.24 4.63
N THR A 37 8.46 8.44 5.22
CA THR A 37 9.16 8.80 6.47
C THR A 37 8.23 8.73 7.66
N LYS A 38 6.95 9.08 7.45
CA LYS A 38 5.88 8.99 8.45
C LYS A 38 4.54 8.70 7.78
N VAL A 39 3.66 8.06 8.52
CA VAL A 39 2.26 7.83 8.15
C VAL A 39 1.41 7.98 9.41
N THR A 40 0.24 8.63 9.29
CA THR A 40 -0.73 8.71 10.39
C THR A 40 -1.70 7.54 10.35
N ILE A 41 -2.43 7.34 11.47
CA ILE A 41 -3.50 6.36 11.57
C ILE A 41 -4.81 7.12 11.64
N CYS A 42 -5.71 6.84 10.71
CA CYS A 42 -7.03 7.43 10.65
C CYS A 42 -8.09 6.41 11.13
N GLY A 43 -9.27 6.91 11.51
CA GLY A 43 -10.41 6.06 11.86
C GLY A 43 -10.80 5.08 10.75
N THR A 44 -10.54 5.42 9.48
CA THR A 44 -10.74 4.52 8.34
C THR A 44 -9.84 3.30 8.41
N ASP A 45 -8.57 3.43 8.79
CA ASP A 45 -7.66 2.28 8.94
C ASP A 45 -8.16 1.33 10.03
N LEU A 46 -8.69 1.89 11.13
CA LEU A 46 -9.32 1.11 12.21
C LEU A 46 -10.62 0.44 11.75
N GLY A 47 -11.41 1.12 10.90
CA GLY A 47 -12.61 0.57 10.27
C GLY A 47 -12.29 -0.64 9.39
N ILE A 48 -11.26 -0.52 8.55
CA ILE A 48 -10.74 -1.60 7.71
C ILE A 48 -10.28 -2.76 8.60
N TRP A 49 -9.47 -2.49 9.64
CA TRP A 49 -9.03 -3.52 10.58
C TRP A 49 -10.20 -4.27 11.22
N LYS A 50 -11.31 -3.58 11.51
CA LYS A 50 -12.54 -4.19 12.05
C LYS A 50 -13.44 -4.84 11.01
N GLY A 51 -13.02 -4.90 9.74
CA GLY A 51 -13.77 -5.53 8.66
C GLY A 51 -14.96 -4.71 8.15
N LYS A 52 -14.98 -3.39 8.35
CA LYS A 52 -16.06 -2.50 7.84
C LYS A 52 -16.01 -2.29 6.33
N ASN A 53 -14.97 -2.77 5.67
CA ASN A 53 -14.72 -2.60 4.23
C ASN A 53 -14.55 -3.97 3.57
N PRO A 54 -15.63 -4.79 3.49
CA PRO A 54 -15.57 -6.13 2.88
C PRO A 54 -15.17 -6.10 1.40
N GLU A 55 -15.36 -4.96 0.72
CA GLU A 55 -15.00 -4.75 -0.68
C GLU A 55 -13.49 -4.85 -0.95
N ILE A 56 -12.61 -4.70 0.06
CA ILE A 56 -11.15 -4.73 -0.15
C ILE A 56 -10.70 -6.04 -0.80
N GLU A 57 -11.15 -7.17 -0.27
CA GLU A 57 -10.77 -8.49 -0.79
C GLU A 57 -11.43 -8.74 -2.16
N GLN A 58 -12.71 -8.40 -2.29
CA GLN A 58 -13.44 -8.57 -3.55
C GLN A 58 -12.78 -7.78 -4.68
N VAL A 59 -12.55 -6.47 -4.49
CA VAL A 59 -11.96 -5.60 -5.51
C VAL A 59 -10.53 -6.03 -5.85
N ALA A 60 -9.77 -6.53 -4.87
CA ALA A 60 -8.45 -7.09 -5.14
C ALA A 60 -8.54 -8.32 -6.05
N LYS A 61 -9.40 -9.30 -5.72
CA LYS A 61 -9.59 -10.50 -6.55
C LYS A 61 -10.09 -10.16 -7.96
N GLU A 62 -10.97 -9.19 -8.11
CA GLU A 62 -11.43 -8.72 -9.42
C GLU A 62 -10.30 -8.11 -10.26
N LYS A 63 -9.37 -7.38 -9.63
CA LYS A 63 -8.25 -6.71 -10.32
C LYS A 63 -7.04 -7.61 -10.58
N THR A 64 -6.72 -8.50 -9.64
CA THR A 64 -5.46 -9.27 -9.65
C THR A 64 -5.66 -10.78 -9.70
N GLY A 65 -6.90 -11.27 -9.62
CA GLY A 65 -7.23 -12.71 -9.61
C GLY A 65 -7.00 -13.42 -8.27
N ASP A 66 -6.41 -12.73 -7.28
CA ASP A 66 -6.08 -13.27 -5.96
C ASP A 66 -6.06 -12.14 -4.91
N PHE A 67 -6.20 -12.50 -3.63
CA PHE A 67 -6.02 -11.60 -2.49
C PHE A 67 -4.87 -12.06 -1.58
N ASN A 68 -3.70 -11.48 -1.80
CA ASN A 68 -2.52 -11.68 -0.94
C ASN A 68 -2.36 -10.56 0.10
N GLY A 69 -3.46 -10.13 0.71
CA GLY A 69 -3.47 -9.07 1.71
C GLY A 69 -3.33 -7.65 1.14
N ARG A 70 -3.80 -6.67 1.91
CA ARG A 70 -3.80 -5.23 1.57
C ARG A 70 -2.81 -4.48 2.46
N ILE A 71 -1.86 -3.77 1.85
CA ILE A 71 -1.01 -2.81 2.58
C ILE A 71 -1.87 -1.61 3.01
N LEU A 72 -1.81 -1.24 4.28
CA LEU A 72 -2.58 -0.15 4.88
C LEU A 72 -1.81 1.18 4.94
N GLY A 73 -2.53 2.25 5.29
CA GLY A 73 -2.01 3.61 5.40
C GLY A 73 -2.37 4.45 4.17
N HIS A 74 -3.07 5.56 4.37
CA HIS A 74 -3.50 6.47 3.31
C HIS A 74 -3.14 7.94 3.58
N GLU A 75 -2.37 8.20 4.64
CA GLU A 75 -1.99 9.54 5.09
C GLU A 75 -0.47 9.58 5.32
N GLY A 76 0.29 9.31 4.27
CA GLY A 76 1.76 9.23 4.30
C GLY A 76 2.44 10.52 3.84
N ILE A 77 3.60 10.80 4.43
CA ILE A 77 4.58 11.75 3.89
C ILE A 77 5.91 11.04 3.68
N GLY A 78 6.68 11.50 2.69
CA GLY A 78 7.92 10.84 2.32
C GLY A 78 8.77 11.64 1.35
N ILE A 79 9.82 10.97 0.89
CA ILE A 79 10.78 11.50 -0.09
C ILE A 79 10.54 10.74 -1.39
N ILE A 80 10.47 11.44 -2.52
CA ILE A 80 10.37 10.84 -3.84
C ILE A 80 11.69 10.12 -4.14
N GLU A 81 11.65 8.82 -4.40
CA GLU A 81 12.84 8.03 -4.79
C GLU A 81 12.89 7.79 -6.31
N GLU A 82 11.75 7.62 -6.96
CA GLU A 82 11.66 7.38 -8.40
C GLU A 82 10.35 7.96 -8.95
N VAL A 83 10.35 8.38 -10.23
CA VAL A 83 9.17 8.91 -10.92
C VAL A 83 9.10 8.38 -12.34
N GLY A 84 7.88 8.22 -12.84
CA GLY A 84 7.64 7.84 -14.23
C GLY A 84 8.01 8.96 -15.21
N SER A 85 8.21 8.57 -16.47
CA SER A 85 8.71 9.45 -17.54
C SER A 85 7.77 10.62 -17.90
N ALA A 86 6.49 10.54 -17.53
CA ALA A 86 5.50 11.60 -17.74
C ALA A 86 5.43 12.62 -16.60
N VAL A 87 6.07 12.37 -15.46
CA VAL A 87 6.14 13.32 -14.34
C VAL A 87 7.11 14.45 -14.68
N LYS A 88 6.63 15.70 -14.66
CA LYS A 88 7.41 16.90 -15.06
C LYS A 88 7.47 18.01 -14.01
N LYS A 89 6.67 17.92 -12.94
CA LYS A 89 6.55 18.96 -11.91
C LYS A 89 6.39 18.31 -10.54
N PHE A 90 6.88 19.01 -9.51
CA PHE A 90 6.88 18.63 -8.10
C PHE A 90 6.38 19.80 -7.26
#